data_AF-A0A8H3Z4F4-F1
#
_entry.id   AF-A0A8H3Z4F4-F1
#
_cell.length_a   1.000
_cell.length_b   1.000
_cell.length_c   1.000
_cell.angle_alpha   90.00
_cell.angle_beta   90.00
_cell.angle_gamma   90.00
#
_symmetry.space_group_name_H-M   'P 1'
#
loop_
_entity.id
_entity.type
_entity.pdbx_description
1 polymer ?
#
loop_
_entity_poly.entity_id
_entity_poly.type
_entity_poly.pdbx_seq_one_letter_code
_entity_poly.pdbx_strand_id
1 'polypeptide(L)'
;MASTRQIESSLLTEHLRYTPLTLLDDIINTINELVSRAVDAAEQGLLAADPANLGFDQRARAEKRVVEKDGVDTEWMREEARREIEEGVHQLETLLESNVDKNFDKLEIYVLRNVLHVEEGLVDWVRLGHYENITIPDPNSTVAVPTPESIQQLRRKVQETRKLHAALQKTVKRNEATLSQLRSLINPSAVDVKAEQHSSSPSRDTTGAFTFLTNTPSAQSLGIAPITSTTSPSKTINTPLETNTSFTLAQLPALKALLNDLRPKLAEIGDDAAVKESDLAKERRMYIENQTKKVLEKRGVEIGEEAVEVGRRVPPEELAALEGIVEGMGGNVERDRMEE
;
A
#
# COMPACT_ATOMS: atom_id res chain seq x y z
N MET A 1 12.15 42.22 34.45
CA MET A 1 12.23 41.21 35.52
C MET A 1 10.80 40.90 35.89
N ALA A 2 10.32 39.66 35.72
CA ALA A 2 8.99 39.28 36.21
C ALA A 2 8.95 39.50 37.73
N SER A 3 7.81 39.94 38.29
CA SER A 3 7.73 40.08 39.75
C SER A 3 7.78 38.69 40.39
N THR A 4 8.32 38.58 41.61
CA THR A 4 8.39 37.31 42.37
C THR A 4 7.05 36.60 42.44
N ARG A 5 5.96 37.36 42.63
CA ARG A 5 4.58 36.86 42.61
C ARG A 5 4.13 36.30 41.26
N GLN A 6 4.60 36.89 40.15
CA GLN A 6 4.31 36.34 38.81
C GLN A 6 5.02 34.99 38.62
N ILE A 7 6.27 34.87 39.08
CA ILE A 7 7.03 33.62 39.02
C ILE A 7 6.37 32.55 39.88
N GLU A 8 5.98 32.89 41.11
CA GLU A 8 5.22 32.02 42.01
C GLU A 8 3.91 31.55 41.36
N SER A 9 3.11 32.48 40.82
CA SER A 9 1.85 32.12 40.16
C SER A 9 2.08 31.20 38.96
N SER A 10 3.14 31.44 38.18
CA SER A 10 3.52 30.56 37.06
C SER A 10 3.90 29.17 37.57
N LEU A 11 4.70 29.10 38.63
CA LEU A 11 5.15 27.83 39.22
C LEU A 11 3.98 27.02 39.75
N LEU A 12 3.06 27.65 40.48
CA LEU A 12 1.86 27.02 40.99
C LEU A 12 0.92 26.59 39.86
N THR A 13 0.73 27.43 38.84
CA THR A 13 -0.11 27.07 37.68
C THR A 13 0.45 25.89 36.91
N GLU A 14 1.79 25.80 36.80
CA GLU A 14 2.45 24.68 36.14
C GLU A 14 2.35 23.40 36.97
N HIS A 15 2.52 23.50 38.29
CA HIS A 15 2.41 22.35 39.19
C HIS A 15 0.98 21.78 39.21
N LEU A 16 -0.01 22.65 39.39
CA LEU A 16 -1.42 22.27 39.47
C LEU A 16 -2.02 21.97 38.10
N ARG A 17 -1.42 22.47 37.01
CA ARG A 17 -1.93 22.46 35.63
C ARG A 17 -3.18 23.30 35.40
N TYR A 18 -3.57 24.09 36.39
CA TYR A 18 -4.65 25.07 36.35
C TYR A 18 -4.28 26.23 37.27
N THR A 19 -4.93 27.37 37.10
CA THR A 19 -4.69 28.54 37.95
C THR A 19 -5.28 28.30 39.35
N PRO A 20 -4.55 28.59 40.44
CA PRO A 20 -5.08 28.52 41.81
C PRO A 20 -6.46 29.16 42.00
N LEU A 21 -6.71 30.26 41.29
CA LEU A 21 -7.99 30.97 41.30
C LEU A 21 -9.14 30.11 40.76
N THR A 22 -8.93 29.35 39.70
CA THR A 22 -9.94 28.48 39.10
C THR A 22 -10.44 27.40 40.08
N LEU A 23 -9.56 26.85 40.91
CA LEU A 23 -9.96 25.91 41.96
C LEU A 23 -10.90 26.55 42.98
N LEU A 24 -10.63 27.79 43.36
CA LEU A 24 -11.44 28.53 44.32
C LEU A 24 -12.78 28.93 43.72
N ASP A 25 -12.80 29.37 42.45
CA ASP A 25 -14.02 29.64 41.71
C ASP A 25 -14.92 28.39 41.66
N ASP A 26 -14.36 27.23 41.33
CA ASP A 26 -15.09 25.97 41.30
C ASP A 26 -15.65 25.59 42.68
N ILE A 27 -14.86 25.75 43.75
CA ILE A 27 -15.32 25.51 45.12
C ILE A 27 -16.49 26.44 45.47
N ILE A 28 -16.37 27.74 45.22
CA ILE A 28 -17.42 28.73 45.52
C ILE A 28 -18.70 28.39 44.75
N ASN A 29 -18.58 28.09 43.46
CA ASN A 29 -19.71 27.69 42.62
C ASN A 29 -20.41 26.44 43.16
N THR A 30 -19.65 25.39 43.51
CA THR A 30 -20.23 24.15 44.06
C THR A 30 -20.94 24.37 45.40
N ILE A 31 -20.45 25.30 46.21
CA ILE A 31 -21.02 25.60 47.53
C ILE A 31 -22.29 26.42 47.38
N ASN A 32 -22.31 27.41 46.49
CA ASN A 32 -23.52 28.15 46.18
C ASN A 32 -24.61 27.22 45.64
N GLU A 33 -24.27 26.30 44.73
CA GLU A 33 -25.21 25.27 44.27
C GLU A 33 -25.71 24.38 45.41
N LEU A 34 -24.84 23.97 46.33
CA LEU A 34 -25.20 23.13 47.47
C LEU A 34 -26.10 23.87 48.46
N VAL A 35 -25.83 25.16 48.67
CA VAL A 35 -26.64 26.05 49.50
C VAL A 35 -28.04 26.16 48.93
N SER A 36 -28.20 26.50 47.65
CA SER A 36 -29.52 26.56 47.01
C SER A 36 -30.26 25.22 47.11
N ARG A 37 -29.58 24.09 46.82
CA ARG A 37 -30.19 22.75 46.95
C ARG A 37 -30.61 22.43 48.39
N ALA A 38 -29.84 22.87 49.39
CA ALA A 38 -30.17 22.63 50.79
C ALA A 38 -31.37 23.48 51.24
N VAL A 39 -31.46 24.73 50.76
CA VAL A 39 -32.61 25.62 50.98
C VAL A 39 -33.86 25.04 50.31
N ASP A 40 -33.77 24.60 49.06
CA ASP A 40 -34.87 23.93 48.34
C ASP A 40 -35.35 22.67 49.08
N ALA A 41 -34.40 21.86 49.56
CA ALA A 41 -34.72 20.64 50.32
C ALA A 41 -35.37 20.97 51.67
N ALA A 42 -34.93 22.05 52.33
CA ALA A 42 -35.54 22.53 53.57
C ALA A 42 -36.95 23.06 53.33
N GLU A 43 -37.18 23.82 52.26
CA GLU A 43 -38.51 24.30 51.85
C GLU A 43 -39.45 23.12 51.56
N GLN A 44 -39.04 22.18 50.73
CA GLN A 44 -39.82 20.98 50.42
C GLN A 44 -40.13 20.15 51.66
N GLY A 45 -39.16 20.03 52.58
CA GLY A 45 -39.35 19.34 53.86
C GLY A 45 -40.36 20.03 54.78
N LEU A 46 -40.32 21.37 54.84
CA LEU A 46 -41.25 22.17 55.63
C LEU A 46 -42.67 22.17 55.02
N LEU A 47 -42.79 22.23 53.70
CA LEU A 47 -44.08 22.15 53.00
C LEU A 47 -44.73 20.76 53.08
N ALA A 48 -43.92 19.70 53.20
CA ALA A 48 -44.41 18.33 53.38
C ALA A 48 -44.86 18.03 54.82
N ALA A 49 -44.43 18.84 55.79
CA ALA A 49 -44.80 18.67 57.19
C ALA A 49 -46.20 19.22 57.49
N ASP A 50 -46.94 18.54 58.36
CA ASP A 50 -48.28 18.97 58.79
C ASP A 50 -48.21 20.30 59.57
N PRO A 51 -48.98 21.34 59.20
CA PRO A 51 -48.99 22.64 59.90
C PRO A 51 -49.21 22.56 61.42
N ALA A 52 -49.93 21.53 61.87
CA ALA A 52 -50.13 21.25 63.29
C ALA A 52 -48.81 20.96 64.03
N ASN A 53 -47.90 20.22 63.39
CA ASN A 53 -46.59 19.85 63.95
C ASN A 53 -45.58 21.00 63.93
N LEU A 54 -45.77 21.95 63.00
CA LEU A 54 -44.96 23.16 62.85
C LEU A 54 -45.34 24.26 63.87
N GLY A 55 -46.40 24.04 64.66
CA GLY A 55 -46.80 24.96 65.74
C GLY A 55 -47.79 26.05 65.32
N PHE A 56 -48.28 26.04 64.07
CA PHE A 56 -49.28 27.00 63.58
C PHE A 56 -50.61 26.89 64.36
N ASP A 57 -50.96 25.69 64.82
CA ASP A 57 -52.13 25.45 65.70
C ASP A 57 -52.01 26.16 67.06
N GLN A 58 -50.81 26.20 67.63
CA GLN A 58 -50.57 26.83 68.94
C GLN A 58 -50.64 28.35 68.81
N ARG A 59 -50.17 28.89 67.69
CA ARG A 59 -50.26 30.31 67.35
C ARG A 59 -51.70 30.75 67.08
N ALA A 60 -52.46 29.98 66.29
CA ALA A 60 -53.87 30.25 66.03
C ALA A 60 -54.71 30.31 67.32
N ARG A 61 -54.39 29.41 68.28
CA ARG A 61 -55.00 29.41 69.63
C ARG A 61 -54.55 30.60 70.48
N ALA A 62 -53.28 30.99 70.42
CA ALA A 62 -52.75 32.13 71.17
C ALA A 62 -53.33 33.48 70.69
N GLU A 63 -53.56 33.62 69.37
CA GLU A 63 -54.17 34.79 68.75
C GLU A 63 -55.70 34.85 68.94
N LYS A 64 -56.31 33.92 69.70
CA LYS A 64 -57.76 33.77 69.90
C LYS A 64 -58.56 33.78 68.58
N ARG A 65 -57.99 33.24 67.51
CA ARG A 65 -58.69 33.07 66.25
C ARG A 65 -59.49 31.77 66.34
N VAL A 66 -60.80 31.84 66.22
CA VAL A 66 -61.69 30.66 66.29
C VAL A 66 -61.36 29.80 65.07
N VAL A 67 -60.70 28.67 65.29
CA VAL A 67 -60.58 27.62 64.28
C VAL A 67 -61.90 26.85 64.36
N GLU A 68 -62.86 27.22 63.51
CA GLU A 68 -64.06 26.40 63.36
C GLU A 68 -63.66 25.11 62.65
N LYS A 69 -64.19 24.00 63.13
CA LYS A 69 -63.78 22.64 62.74
C LYS A 69 -64.39 22.23 61.39
N ASP A 70 -64.55 23.18 60.48
CA ASP A 70 -65.03 22.99 59.13
C ASP A 70 -63.83 23.10 58.18
N GLY A 71 -63.64 22.11 57.31
CA GLY A 71 -62.41 21.89 56.54
C GLY A 71 -61.92 23.04 55.63
N VAL A 72 -62.65 24.15 55.56
CA VAL A 72 -62.29 25.39 54.86
C VAL A 72 -61.20 26.16 55.63
N ASP A 73 -61.20 26.14 56.96
CA ASP A 73 -60.22 26.85 57.78
C ASP A 73 -58.82 26.20 57.73
N THR A 74 -58.76 24.89 57.44
CA THR A 74 -57.50 24.13 57.32
C THR A 74 -56.77 24.41 56.00
N GLU A 75 -57.49 24.82 54.94
CA GLU A 75 -56.87 25.23 53.67
C GLU A 75 -56.30 26.64 53.77
N TRP A 76 -57.07 27.58 54.33
CA TRP A 76 -56.58 28.93 54.64
C TRP A 76 -55.33 28.90 55.56
N MET A 77 -55.33 28.06 56.60
CA MET A 77 -54.17 27.90 57.48
C MET A 77 -52.96 27.29 56.76
N ARG A 78 -53.19 26.37 55.81
CA ARG A 78 -52.13 25.80 54.96
C ARG A 78 -51.55 26.82 53.99
N GLU A 79 -52.38 27.69 53.42
CA GLU A 79 -51.94 28.75 52.52
C GLU A 79 -51.14 29.84 53.25
N GLU A 80 -51.57 30.23 54.44
CA GLU A 80 -50.84 31.20 55.27
C GLU A 80 -49.51 30.60 55.78
N ALA A 81 -49.52 29.35 56.26
CA ALA A 81 -48.31 28.64 56.67
C ALA A 81 -47.33 28.52 55.50
N ARG A 82 -47.84 28.23 54.29
CA ARG A 82 -47.03 28.19 53.07
C ARG A 82 -46.40 29.54 52.75
N ARG A 83 -47.16 30.65 52.81
CA ARG A 83 -46.60 32.01 52.60
C ARG A 83 -45.52 32.35 53.64
N GLU A 84 -45.76 32.02 54.91
CA GLU A 84 -44.79 32.30 55.98
C GLU A 84 -43.53 31.44 55.84
N ILE A 85 -43.66 30.18 55.39
CA ILE A 85 -42.51 29.31 55.08
C ILE A 85 -41.74 29.86 53.87
N GLU A 86 -42.41 30.22 52.78
CA GLU A 86 -41.78 30.80 51.59
C GLU A 86 -41.01 32.09 51.94
N GLU A 87 -41.60 32.98 52.75
CA GLU A 87 -40.93 34.20 53.21
C GLU A 87 -39.74 33.91 54.14
N GLY A 88 -39.90 32.98 55.09
CA GLY A 88 -38.85 32.59 56.03
C GLY A 88 -37.67 31.88 55.35
N VAL A 89 -37.96 31.01 54.38
CA VAL A 89 -36.96 30.32 53.55
C VAL A 89 -36.20 31.35 52.71
N HIS A 90 -36.90 32.31 52.10
CA HIS A 90 -36.24 33.37 51.32
C HIS A 90 -35.33 34.27 52.17
N GLN A 91 -35.75 34.62 53.40
CA GLN A 91 -34.90 35.34 54.35
C GLN A 91 -33.68 34.51 54.76
N LEU A 92 -33.85 33.20 54.97
CA LEU A 92 -32.76 32.29 55.29
C LEU A 92 -31.77 32.17 54.12
N GLU A 93 -32.26 32.03 52.90
CA GLU A 93 -31.46 32.00 51.67
C GLU A 93 -30.59 33.25 51.56
N THR A 94 -31.22 34.43 51.65
CA THR A 94 -30.50 35.72 51.57
C THR A 94 -29.42 35.85 52.65
N LEU A 95 -29.72 35.40 53.88
CA LEU A 95 -28.76 35.41 54.99
C LEU A 95 -27.60 34.45 54.71
N LEU A 96 -27.92 33.24 54.26
CA LEU A 96 -26.95 32.19 54.00
C LEU A 96 -26.03 32.59 52.85
N GLU A 97 -26.56 33.13 51.75
CA GLU A 97 -25.79 33.69 50.63
C GLU A 97 -24.80 34.77 51.11
N SER A 98 -25.28 35.75 51.88
CA SER A 98 -24.40 36.81 52.40
C SER A 98 -23.31 36.28 53.34
N ASN A 99 -23.61 35.25 54.13
CA ASN A 99 -22.66 34.66 55.07
C ASN A 99 -21.63 33.76 54.36
N VAL A 100 -22.09 32.97 53.39
CA VAL A 100 -21.27 32.11 52.53
C VAL A 100 -20.31 32.99 51.74
N ASP A 101 -20.79 33.98 50.99
CA ASP A 101 -19.97 34.94 50.24
C ASP A 101 -18.84 35.52 51.10
N LYS A 102 -19.18 36.10 52.26
CA LYS A 102 -18.21 36.71 53.18
C LYS A 102 -17.19 35.74 53.77
N ASN A 103 -17.56 34.49 54.05
CA ASN A 103 -16.64 33.51 54.62
C ASN A 103 -15.79 32.84 53.55
N PHE A 104 -16.35 32.64 52.35
CA PHE A 104 -15.62 32.07 51.23
C PHE A 104 -14.65 33.08 50.59
N ASP A 105 -14.95 34.38 50.62
CA ASP A 105 -13.95 35.44 50.33
C ASP A 105 -12.74 35.36 51.27
N LYS A 106 -12.99 35.15 52.58
CA LYS A 106 -11.91 35.00 53.56
C LYS A 106 -11.12 33.72 53.34
N LEU A 107 -11.81 32.65 52.96
CA LEU A 107 -11.19 31.38 52.62
C LEU A 107 -10.32 31.53 51.38
N GLU A 108 -10.80 32.20 50.33
CA GLU A 108 -10.04 32.50 49.12
C GLU A 108 -8.75 33.25 49.48
N ILE A 109 -8.87 34.35 50.23
CA ILE A 109 -7.70 35.14 50.66
C ILE A 109 -6.74 34.29 51.49
N TYR A 110 -7.25 33.47 52.41
CA TYR A 110 -6.42 32.63 53.26
C TYR A 110 -5.68 31.54 52.44
N VAL A 111 -6.38 30.88 51.53
CA VAL A 111 -5.83 29.81 50.70
C VAL A 111 -4.78 30.36 49.76
N LEU A 112 -5.05 31.46 49.06
CA LEU A 112 -4.07 32.10 48.15
C LEU A 112 -2.86 32.66 48.89
N ARG A 113 -3.01 33.06 50.17
CA ARG A 113 -1.92 33.63 50.94
C ARG A 113 -1.06 32.61 51.69
N ASN A 114 -1.65 31.49 52.12
CA ASN A 114 -0.98 30.54 53.03
C ASN A 114 -0.83 29.13 52.46
N VAL A 115 -1.84 28.61 51.75
CA VAL A 115 -1.85 27.20 51.30
C VAL A 115 -1.24 27.09 49.91
N LEU A 116 -1.74 27.90 48.98
CA LEU A 116 -1.26 28.01 47.60
C LEU A 116 -0.26 29.16 47.51
N HIS A 117 0.72 29.16 48.44
CA HIS A 117 1.78 30.16 48.52
C HIS A 117 3.14 29.48 48.58
N VAL A 118 4.10 30.03 47.85
CA VAL A 118 5.52 29.66 47.94
C VAL A 118 6.28 30.88 48.43
N GLU A 119 7.01 30.72 49.52
CA GLU A 119 7.81 31.79 50.11
C GLU A 119 8.81 32.35 49.09
N GLU A 120 8.88 33.70 48.98
CA GLU A 120 9.64 34.40 47.93
C GLU A 120 11.13 34.00 47.88
N GLY A 121 11.72 33.60 49.01
CA GLY A 121 13.11 33.14 49.08
C GLY A 121 13.33 31.70 48.62
N LEU A 122 12.27 30.88 48.59
CA LEU A 122 12.33 29.49 48.14
C LEU A 122 11.96 29.32 46.67
N VAL A 123 11.28 30.28 46.04
CA VAL A 123 10.80 30.17 44.65
C VAL A 123 11.91 29.75 43.68
N ASP A 124 13.10 30.31 43.80
CA ASP A 124 14.25 30.00 42.92
C ASP A 124 14.85 28.61 43.16
N TRP A 125 14.56 27.99 44.31
CA TRP A 125 15.04 26.67 44.71
C TRP A 125 14.02 25.56 44.44
N VAL A 126 12.77 25.90 44.14
CA VAL A 126 11.72 24.92 43.84
C VAL A 126 11.88 24.43 42.40
N ARG A 127 12.09 23.12 42.25
CA ARG A 127 12.14 22.43 40.96
C ARG A 127 10.97 21.45 40.86
N LEU A 128 10.14 21.60 39.83
CA LEU A 128 9.02 20.69 39.59
C LEU A 128 9.53 19.36 39.02
N GLY A 129 8.78 18.28 39.26
CA GLY A 129 9.21 16.92 38.88
C GLY A 129 9.51 16.74 37.38
N HIS A 130 8.80 17.45 36.50
CA HIS A 130 9.08 17.39 35.06
C HIS A 130 10.38 18.11 34.65
N TYR A 131 10.93 18.95 35.52
CA TYR A 131 12.24 19.56 35.31
C TYR A 131 13.39 18.66 35.77
N GLU A 132 13.17 17.57 36.52
CA GLU A 132 14.22 16.73 37.11
C GLU A 132 15.23 16.20 36.07
N ASN A 133 14.73 15.83 34.88
CA ASN A 133 15.53 15.30 33.78
C ASN A 133 16.01 16.36 32.79
N ILE A 134 15.67 17.63 33.02
CA ILE A 134 16.08 18.75 32.19
C ILE A 134 17.31 19.38 32.81
N THR A 135 18.48 19.06 32.27
CA THR A 135 19.71 19.81 32.52
C THR A 135 19.70 21.04 31.62
N ILE A 136 19.62 22.24 32.20
CA ILE A 136 19.85 23.47 31.47
C ILE A 136 21.33 23.44 31.05
N PRO A 137 21.66 23.37 29.74
CA PRO A 137 23.03 23.36 29.31
C PRO A 137 23.67 24.72 29.64
N ASP A 138 24.84 24.71 30.29
CA ASP A 138 25.60 25.92 30.53
C ASP A 138 25.87 26.65 29.21
N PRO A 139 25.78 27.99 29.16
CA PRO A 139 26.06 28.76 27.94
C PRO A 139 27.52 28.62 27.46
N ASN A 140 28.41 28.12 28.33
CA ASN A 140 29.81 27.84 28.05
C ASN A 140 30.11 26.36 27.78
N SER A 141 29.10 25.49 27.82
CA SER A 141 29.27 24.07 27.54
C SER A 141 29.43 23.84 26.04
N THR A 142 30.51 23.17 25.66
CA THR A 142 30.86 22.81 24.27
C THR A 142 30.01 21.67 23.70
N VAL A 143 29.04 21.17 24.48
CA VAL A 143 28.08 20.17 24.01
C VAL A 143 27.09 20.87 23.09
N ALA A 144 27.16 20.55 21.79
CA ALA A 144 26.27 21.09 20.78
C ALA A 144 24.81 20.76 21.12
N VAL A 145 24.11 21.72 21.75
CA VAL A 145 22.66 21.69 21.90
C VAL A 145 22.09 21.55 20.48
N PRO A 146 21.20 20.59 20.21
CA PRO A 146 20.66 20.39 18.87
C PRO A 146 19.91 21.67 18.47
N THR A 147 20.56 22.47 17.63
CA THR A 147 19.97 23.69 17.09
C THR A 147 18.75 23.31 16.26
N PRO A 148 17.72 24.15 16.18
CA PRO A 148 16.56 23.88 15.33
C PRO A 148 16.97 23.60 13.88
N GLU A 149 18.06 24.22 13.42
CA GLU A 149 18.66 23.95 12.13
C GLU A 149 19.21 22.52 12.00
N SER A 150 19.95 22.01 13.01
CA SER A 150 20.45 20.63 13.00
C SER A 150 19.31 19.60 12.93
N ILE A 151 18.19 19.87 13.61
CA ILE A 151 16.99 19.03 13.58
C ILE A 151 16.34 19.08 12.19
N GLN A 152 16.26 20.26 11.57
CA GLN A 152 15.74 20.40 10.20
C GLN A 152 16.63 19.70 9.18
N GLN A 153 17.96 19.80 9.31
CA GLN A 153 18.91 19.08 8.47
C GLN A 153 18.75 17.56 8.62
N LEU A 154 18.58 17.06 9.85
CA LEU A 154 18.34 15.64 10.10
C LEU A 154 17.00 15.19 9.51
N ARG A 155 15.94 15.99 9.63
CA ARG A 155 14.64 15.72 9.00
C ARG A 155 14.74 15.63 7.48
N ARG A 156 15.47 16.57 6.85
CA ARG A 156 15.76 16.53 5.40
C ARG A 156 16.55 15.29 5.02
N LYS A 157 17.59 14.94 5.78
CA LYS A 157 18.37 13.72 5.58
C LYS A 157 17.47 12.48 5.65
N VAL A 158 16.59 12.39 6.64
CA VAL A 158 15.64 11.28 6.76
C VAL A 158 14.68 11.23 5.56
N GLN A 159 14.17 12.37 5.09
CA GLN A 159 13.33 12.43 3.90
C GLN A 159 14.06 11.93 2.64
N GLU A 160 15.30 12.37 2.41
CA GLU A 160 16.09 11.92 1.27
C GLU A 160 16.45 10.44 1.37
N THR A 161 16.79 9.93 2.56
CA THR A 161 17.02 8.48 2.74
C THR A 161 15.77 7.66 2.47
N ARG A 162 14.58 8.14 2.84
CA ARG A 162 13.30 7.48 2.52
C ARG A 162 13.01 7.48 1.02
N LYS A 163 13.26 8.60 0.34
CA LYS A 163 13.11 8.71 -1.12
C LYS A 163 14.05 7.75 -1.85
N LEU A 164 15.31 7.71 -1.44
CA LEU A 164 16.29 6.76 -1.96
C LEU A 164 15.84 5.31 -1.72
N HIS A 165 15.38 5.00 -0.51
CA HIS A 165 14.91 3.66 -0.18
C HIS A 165 13.73 3.23 -1.08
N ALA A 166 12.76 4.11 -1.32
CA ALA A 166 11.65 3.85 -2.23
C ALA A 166 12.12 3.61 -3.68
N ALA A 167 13.11 4.39 -4.16
CA ALA A 167 13.70 4.20 -5.48
C ALA A 167 14.43 2.85 -5.58
N LEU A 168 15.19 2.46 -4.56
CA LEU A 168 15.86 1.16 -4.51
C LEU A 168 14.86 0.00 -4.47
N GLN A 169 13.77 0.10 -3.71
CA GLN A 169 12.73 -0.93 -3.72
C GLN A 169 12.10 -1.07 -5.12
N LYS A 170 11.91 0.04 -5.86
CA LYS A 170 11.42 -0.01 -7.24
C LYS A 170 12.42 -0.69 -8.17
N THR A 171 13.72 -0.44 -8.03
CA THR A 171 14.74 -1.11 -8.86
C THR A 171 14.87 -2.59 -8.51
N VAL A 172 14.78 -2.97 -7.24
CA VAL A 172 14.75 -4.39 -6.83
C VAL A 172 13.56 -5.10 -7.47
N LYS A 173 12.34 -4.55 -7.37
CA LYS A 173 11.16 -5.13 -8.02
C LYS A 173 11.30 -5.25 -9.54
N ARG A 174 11.89 -4.23 -10.19
CA ARG A 174 12.17 -4.28 -11.64
C ARG A 174 13.18 -5.37 -11.97
N ASN A 175 14.25 -5.48 -11.20
CA ASN A 175 15.27 -6.50 -11.38
C ASN A 175 14.72 -7.91 -11.10
N GLU A 176 13.83 -8.08 -10.13
CA GLU A 176 13.14 -9.33 -9.88
C GLU A 176 12.24 -9.72 -11.05
N ALA A 177 11.50 -8.76 -11.63
CA ALA A 177 10.66 -9.00 -12.79
C ALA A 177 11.48 -9.35 -14.04
N THR A 178 12.61 -8.68 -14.27
CA THR A 178 13.50 -9.06 -15.39
C THR A 178 14.14 -10.42 -15.14
N LEU A 179 14.56 -10.73 -13.91
CA LEU A 179 15.06 -12.05 -13.54
C LEU A 179 13.98 -13.12 -13.69
N SER A 180 12.72 -12.86 -13.36
CA SER A 180 11.64 -13.82 -13.58
C SER A 180 11.37 -14.03 -15.07
N GLN A 181 11.43 -12.98 -15.89
CA GLN A 181 11.34 -13.10 -17.35
C GLN A 181 12.49 -13.93 -17.92
N LEU A 182 13.73 -13.60 -17.55
CA LEU A 182 14.91 -14.36 -17.98
C LEU A 182 14.86 -15.81 -17.50
N ARG A 183 14.43 -16.05 -16.25
CA ARG A 183 14.22 -17.40 -15.73
C ARG A 183 13.13 -18.14 -16.49
N SER A 184 12.02 -17.50 -16.85
CA SER A 184 10.96 -18.13 -17.66
C SER A 184 11.41 -18.46 -19.07
N LEU A 185 12.35 -17.68 -19.62
CA LEU A 185 12.95 -17.92 -20.94
C LEU A 185 13.97 -19.08 -20.91
N ILE A 186 14.78 -19.16 -19.85
CA ILE A 186 15.84 -20.18 -19.69
C ILE A 186 15.27 -21.50 -19.18
N ASN A 187 14.35 -21.42 -18.22
CA ASN A 187 13.70 -22.56 -17.59
C ASN A 187 12.18 -22.34 -17.67
N PRO A 188 11.47 -22.95 -18.63
CA PRO A 188 10.04 -23.12 -18.53
C PRO A 188 9.75 -24.14 -17.42
N SER A 189 10.03 -23.78 -16.17
CA SER A 189 9.50 -24.50 -15.04
C SER A 189 7.99 -24.33 -15.09
N ALA A 190 7.30 -25.45 -15.30
CA ALA A 190 5.87 -25.59 -15.12
C ALA A 190 5.46 -24.85 -13.84
N VAL A 191 4.80 -23.70 -13.99
CA VAL A 191 4.11 -23.09 -12.86
C VAL A 191 2.85 -23.92 -12.66
N ASP A 192 2.77 -24.55 -11.48
CA ASP A 192 1.58 -25.20 -10.94
C ASP A 192 0.33 -24.35 -11.18
N VAL A 193 -0.48 -24.73 -12.17
CA VAL A 193 -1.87 -24.31 -12.24
C VAL A 193 -2.63 -25.28 -11.35
N LYS A 194 -3.04 -24.80 -10.17
CA LYS A 194 -4.02 -25.44 -9.31
C LYS A 194 -5.18 -25.92 -10.18
N ALA A 195 -5.38 -27.24 -10.18
CA ALA A 195 -6.39 -27.92 -10.98
C ALA A 195 -7.79 -27.38 -10.69
N GLU A 196 -8.43 -26.81 -11.71
CA GLU A 196 -9.89 -26.84 -11.82
C GLU A 196 -10.26 -27.49 -13.15
N GLN A 197 -11.06 -28.55 -13.02
CA GLN A 197 -11.52 -29.42 -14.08
C GLN A 197 -12.56 -28.68 -14.94
N HIS A 198 -12.39 -28.73 -16.26
CA HIS A 198 -13.39 -29.17 -17.27
C HIS A 198 -13.23 -28.48 -18.64
N SER A 199 -13.39 -29.30 -19.68
CA SER A 199 -13.73 -29.00 -21.09
C SER A 199 -12.61 -28.63 -22.11
N SER A 200 -12.13 -29.67 -22.79
CA SER A 200 -11.88 -29.80 -24.25
C SER A 200 -11.52 -28.55 -25.06
N SER A 201 -10.23 -28.31 -25.21
CA SER A 201 -9.60 -27.68 -26.40
C SER A 201 -8.15 -28.15 -26.48
N PRO A 202 -7.53 -28.32 -27.66
CA PRO A 202 -6.22 -28.94 -27.77
C PRO A 202 -5.15 -28.00 -27.17
N SER A 203 -4.53 -28.50 -26.11
CA SER A 203 -3.25 -28.12 -25.49
C SER A 203 -2.52 -26.93 -26.12
N ARG A 204 -2.72 -25.74 -25.53
CA ARG A 204 -1.68 -24.71 -25.55
C ARG A 204 -0.62 -25.11 -24.52
N ASP A 205 0.35 -25.91 -24.97
CA ASP A 205 1.53 -26.22 -24.19
C ASP A 205 2.24 -24.92 -23.81
N THR A 206 2.44 -24.70 -22.51
CA THR A 206 3.32 -23.66 -21.97
C THR A 206 4.78 -24.03 -22.25
N THR A 207 5.10 -23.99 -23.53
CA THR A 207 6.41 -24.18 -24.12
C THR A 207 7.19 -22.89 -23.88
N GLY A 208 8.29 -22.96 -23.11
CA GLY A 208 9.20 -21.82 -22.98
C GLY A 208 9.57 -21.29 -24.35
N ALA A 209 9.78 -19.98 -24.49
CA ALA A 209 9.90 -19.31 -25.81
C ALA A 209 10.94 -19.96 -26.76
N PHE A 210 11.96 -20.64 -26.21
CA PHE A 210 13.00 -21.33 -26.98
C PHE A 210 12.79 -22.85 -27.15
N THR A 211 11.77 -23.44 -26.55
CA THR A 211 11.49 -24.89 -26.64
C THR A 211 11.01 -25.31 -28.04
N PHE A 212 10.52 -24.38 -28.86
CA PHE A 212 10.26 -24.63 -30.28
C PHE A 212 11.52 -25.08 -31.02
N LEU A 213 12.70 -24.54 -30.65
CA LEU A 213 13.96 -24.90 -31.32
C LEU A 213 14.37 -26.35 -31.07
N THR A 214 13.91 -26.96 -29.98
CA THR A 214 14.29 -28.33 -29.59
C THR A 214 13.17 -29.35 -29.85
N ASN A 215 11.90 -28.92 -29.93
CA ASN A 215 10.75 -29.81 -30.11
C ASN A 215 10.37 -30.07 -31.58
N THR A 216 11.03 -29.44 -32.55
CA THR A 216 10.77 -29.74 -33.96
C THR A 216 11.27 -31.14 -34.33
N PRO A 217 10.55 -31.88 -35.21
CA PRO A 217 10.95 -33.23 -35.61
C PRO A 217 12.34 -33.26 -36.26
N SER A 218 12.73 -32.18 -36.94
CA SER A 218 14.07 -31.98 -37.50
C SER A 218 15.15 -31.80 -36.44
N ALA A 219 14.85 -31.17 -35.30
CA ALA A 219 15.79 -31.05 -34.20
C ALA A 219 15.99 -32.39 -33.47
N GLN A 220 14.93 -33.19 -33.36
CA GLN A 220 15.00 -34.55 -32.80
C GLN A 220 15.83 -35.50 -33.67
N SER A 221 15.73 -35.42 -35.00
CA SER A 221 16.56 -36.23 -35.90
C SER A 221 18.04 -35.84 -35.85
N LEU A 222 18.34 -34.58 -35.54
CA LEU A 222 19.70 -34.07 -35.32
C LEU A 222 20.20 -34.30 -33.88
N GLY A 223 19.42 -34.94 -33.01
CA GLY A 223 19.79 -35.24 -31.62
C GLY A 223 19.88 -34.02 -30.70
N ILE A 224 19.23 -32.91 -31.04
CA ILE A 224 19.22 -31.68 -30.24
C ILE A 224 18.26 -31.85 -29.07
N ALA A 225 18.78 -32.18 -27.89
CA ALA A 225 17.98 -32.35 -26.68
C ALA A 225 17.60 -30.99 -26.04
N PRO A 226 16.41 -30.88 -25.41
CA PRO A 226 16.05 -29.71 -24.63
C PRO A 226 16.99 -29.54 -23.44
N ILE A 227 17.39 -28.30 -23.18
CA ILE A 227 18.20 -27.91 -22.00
C ILE A 227 17.32 -28.04 -20.75
N THR A 228 17.08 -29.27 -20.31
CA THR A 228 16.41 -29.58 -19.05
C THR A 228 17.46 -29.59 -17.97
N SER A 229 17.82 -28.40 -17.47
CA SER A 229 18.76 -28.30 -16.35
C SER A 229 18.01 -28.25 -15.04
N THR A 230 17.79 -29.41 -14.43
CA THR A 230 18.05 -29.58 -12.98
C THR A 230 18.37 -31.04 -12.71
N THR A 231 19.50 -31.28 -12.05
CA THR A 231 20.01 -32.57 -11.57
C THR A 231 20.74 -33.46 -12.59
N SER A 232 21.98 -33.08 -12.95
CA SER A 232 23.17 -33.95 -12.87
C SER A 232 24.38 -33.26 -13.53
N PRO A 233 25.53 -33.13 -12.85
CA PRO A 233 26.77 -32.61 -13.44
C PRO A 233 27.45 -33.72 -14.26
N SER A 234 26.77 -34.23 -15.28
CA SER A 234 27.32 -35.19 -16.23
C SER A 234 27.98 -34.43 -17.38
N LYS A 235 29.25 -34.74 -17.56
CA LYS A 235 30.28 -34.01 -18.32
C LYS A 235 30.19 -34.20 -19.84
N THR A 236 29.00 -34.19 -20.42
CA THR A 236 28.81 -34.31 -21.87
C THR A 236 27.88 -33.21 -22.35
N ILE A 237 28.47 -32.04 -22.57
CA ILE A 237 27.86 -31.00 -23.39
C ILE A 237 27.83 -31.59 -24.81
N ASN A 238 26.76 -32.30 -25.15
CA ASN A 238 26.55 -32.72 -26.51
C ASN A 238 26.24 -31.43 -27.30
N THR A 239 27.17 -30.98 -28.14
CA THR A 239 26.93 -29.93 -29.15
C THR A 239 26.65 -30.59 -30.51
N PRO A 240 25.54 -31.32 -30.68
CA PRO A 240 25.28 -32.10 -31.89
C PRO A 240 25.23 -31.23 -33.14
N LEU A 241 24.82 -29.97 -33.01
CA LEU A 241 24.82 -29.01 -34.10
C LEU A 241 26.25 -28.66 -34.56
N GLU A 242 27.16 -28.39 -33.62
CA GLU A 242 28.57 -28.10 -33.95
C GLU A 242 29.26 -29.31 -34.57
N THR A 243 28.99 -30.53 -34.09
CA THR A 243 29.58 -31.75 -34.66
C THR A 243 29.01 -32.08 -36.04
N ASN A 244 27.70 -31.93 -36.25
CA ASN A 244 27.08 -32.20 -37.55
C ASN A 244 27.48 -31.14 -38.59
N THR A 245 27.56 -29.87 -38.19
CA THR A 245 28.02 -28.78 -39.09
C THR A 245 29.50 -28.89 -39.41
N SER A 246 30.36 -29.18 -38.43
CA SER A 246 31.80 -29.40 -38.69
C SER A 246 32.05 -30.64 -39.54
N PHE A 247 31.32 -31.74 -39.31
CA PHE A 247 31.42 -32.94 -40.14
C PHE A 247 30.97 -32.70 -41.58
N THR A 248 29.83 -32.05 -41.79
CA THR A 248 29.35 -31.71 -43.14
C THR A 248 30.29 -30.74 -43.86
N LEU A 249 30.84 -29.75 -43.15
CA LEU A 249 31.84 -28.84 -43.70
C LEU A 249 33.12 -29.59 -44.06
N ALA A 250 33.58 -30.52 -43.21
CA ALA A 250 34.75 -31.35 -43.48
C ALA A 250 34.55 -32.32 -44.66
N GLN A 251 33.33 -32.77 -44.92
CA GLN A 251 33.01 -33.69 -46.02
C GLN A 251 32.81 -32.98 -47.37
N LEU A 252 32.55 -31.66 -47.37
CA LEU A 252 32.28 -30.86 -48.57
C LEU A 252 33.47 -30.85 -49.57
N PRO A 253 34.74 -30.69 -49.14
CA PRO A 253 35.89 -30.81 -50.04
C PRO A 253 36.03 -32.20 -50.67
N ALA A 254 35.76 -33.27 -49.91
CA ALA A 254 35.82 -34.64 -50.42
C ALA A 254 34.75 -34.89 -51.48
N LEU A 255 33.54 -34.38 -51.27
CA LEU A 255 32.46 -34.40 -52.28
C LEU A 255 32.81 -33.56 -53.51
N LYS A 256 33.41 -32.38 -53.35
CA LYS A 256 33.89 -31.57 -54.48
C LYS A 256 34.97 -32.29 -55.28
N ALA A 257 35.89 -32.98 -54.62
CA ALA A 257 36.92 -33.79 -55.27
C ALA A 257 36.30 -34.96 -56.05
N LEU A 258 35.36 -35.69 -55.44
CA LEU A 258 34.63 -36.77 -56.12
C LEU A 258 33.76 -36.27 -57.27
N LEU A 259 33.14 -35.10 -57.15
CA LEU A 259 32.37 -34.49 -58.24
C LEU A 259 33.31 -34.08 -59.39
N ASN A 260 34.49 -33.52 -59.08
CA ASN A 260 35.49 -33.22 -60.09
C ASN A 260 36.07 -34.47 -60.78
N ASP A 261 36.12 -35.62 -60.09
CA ASP A 261 36.53 -36.91 -60.67
C ASP A 261 35.40 -37.63 -61.43
N LEU A 262 34.16 -37.50 -60.96
CA LEU A 262 32.99 -38.10 -61.61
C LEU A 262 32.49 -37.28 -62.80
N ARG A 263 32.66 -35.95 -62.80
CA ARG A 263 32.27 -35.08 -63.93
C ARG A 263 32.90 -35.48 -65.27
N PRO A 264 34.20 -35.80 -65.37
CA PRO A 264 34.78 -36.31 -66.61
C PRO A 264 34.29 -37.74 -66.92
N LYS A 265 34.11 -38.62 -65.92
CA LYS A 265 33.59 -39.98 -66.13
C LYS A 265 32.12 -40.02 -66.57
N LEU A 266 31.34 -39.03 -66.15
CA LEU A 266 29.95 -38.85 -66.55
C LEU A 266 29.84 -38.11 -67.88
N ALA A 267 30.86 -37.35 -68.29
CA ALA A 267 31.00 -36.89 -69.67
C ALA A 267 31.40 -38.04 -70.61
N GLU A 268 32.24 -38.97 -70.13
CA GLU A 268 32.63 -40.19 -70.86
C GLU A 268 31.45 -41.16 -71.02
N ILE A 269 30.63 -41.34 -69.97
CA ILE A 269 29.37 -42.10 -70.02
C ILE A 269 28.23 -41.29 -70.65
N GLY A 270 28.32 -39.97 -70.66
CA GLY A 270 27.31 -39.06 -71.21
C GLY A 270 27.25 -39.09 -72.74
N ASP A 271 28.31 -39.55 -73.39
CA ASP A 271 28.31 -39.83 -74.82
C ASP A 271 28.07 -41.32 -75.13
N ASP A 272 28.50 -42.24 -74.25
CA ASP A 272 28.47 -43.68 -74.56
C ASP A 272 27.29 -44.45 -73.92
N ALA A 273 26.48 -43.83 -73.05
CA ALA A 273 25.16 -44.31 -72.66
C ALA A 273 24.06 -43.94 -73.66
N ALA A 274 24.44 -43.42 -74.84
CA ALA A 274 23.66 -43.58 -76.06
C ALA A 274 23.85 -44.99 -76.66
N VAL A 275 24.08 -46.03 -75.84
CA VAL A 275 23.66 -47.39 -76.22
C VAL A 275 22.19 -47.28 -76.51
N LYS A 276 21.81 -47.41 -77.79
CA LYS A 276 20.43 -47.46 -78.28
C LYS A 276 19.57 -48.14 -77.23
N GLU A 277 18.83 -47.35 -76.47
CA GLU A 277 17.97 -47.84 -75.40
C GLU A 277 17.05 -48.86 -76.07
N SER A 278 17.28 -50.16 -75.80
CA SER A 278 16.49 -51.23 -76.43
C SER A 278 15.02 -50.93 -76.09
N ASP A 279 14.11 -51.18 -77.02
CA ASP A 279 12.71 -50.76 -76.86
C ASP A 279 12.09 -51.22 -75.52
N LEU A 280 12.57 -52.33 -74.95
CA LEU A 280 12.25 -52.84 -73.61
C LEU A 280 12.59 -51.89 -72.44
N ALA A 281 13.67 -51.13 -72.53
CA ALA A 281 14.06 -50.15 -71.51
C ALA A 281 13.22 -48.87 -71.61
N LYS A 282 12.88 -48.44 -72.83
CA LYS A 282 11.91 -47.34 -73.07
C LYS A 282 10.53 -47.71 -72.54
N GLU A 283 10.06 -48.92 -72.80
CA GLU A 283 8.78 -49.40 -72.29
C GLU A 283 8.75 -49.45 -70.76
N ARG A 284 9.83 -49.91 -70.12
CA ARG A 284 9.94 -49.89 -68.66
C ARG A 284 9.99 -48.49 -68.09
N ARG A 285 10.67 -47.56 -68.75
CA ARG A 285 10.72 -46.15 -68.35
C ARG A 285 9.34 -45.52 -68.45
N MET A 286 8.65 -45.69 -69.58
CA MET A 286 7.26 -45.23 -69.78
C MET A 286 6.30 -45.88 -68.77
N TYR A 287 6.51 -47.15 -68.41
CA TYR A 287 5.71 -47.83 -67.40
C TYR A 287 5.94 -47.27 -65.99
N ILE A 288 7.20 -47.06 -65.61
CA ILE A 288 7.56 -46.46 -64.32
C ILE A 288 6.99 -45.05 -64.27
N GLU A 289 7.15 -44.26 -65.33
CA GLU A 289 6.66 -42.89 -65.43
C GLU A 289 5.13 -42.82 -65.34
N ASN A 290 4.41 -43.71 -66.03
CA ASN A 290 2.96 -43.83 -65.90
C ASN A 290 2.52 -44.29 -64.51
N GLN A 291 3.25 -45.18 -63.85
CA GLN A 291 2.90 -45.57 -62.48
C GLN A 291 3.23 -44.50 -61.45
N THR A 292 4.34 -43.79 -61.60
CA THR A 292 4.64 -42.63 -60.76
C THR A 292 3.59 -41.55 -60.96
N LYS A 293 3.18 -41.29 -62.21
CA LYS A 293 2.08 -40.37 -62.53
C LYS A 293 0.78 -40.80 -61.85
N LYS A 294 0.41 -42.07 -61.95
CA LYS A 294 -0.82 -42.61 -61.32
C LYS A 294 -0.79 -42.56 -59.79
N VAL A 295 0.39 -42.72 -59.18
CA VAL A 295 0.57 -42.59 -57.71
C VAL A 295 0.54 -41.12 -57.28
N LEU A 296 1.11 -40.21 -58.08
CA LEU A 296 1.06 -38.76 -57.87
C LEU A 296 -0.36 -38.19 -58.03
N GLU A 297 -1.11 -38.67 -59.02
CA GLU A 297 -2.52 -38.34 -59.23
C GLU A 297 -3.39 -38.85 -58.06
N LYS A 298 -3.14 -40.08 -57.56
CA LYS A 298 -3.79 -40.57 -56.34
C LYS A 298 -3.45 -39.75 -55.09
N ARG A 299 -2.32 -39.04 -55.09
CA ARG A 299 -1.90 -38.13 -54.01
C ARG A 299 -2.31 -36.68 -54.26
N GLY A 300 -3.02 -36.40 -55.36
CA GLY A 300 -3.63 -35.10 -55.66
C GLY A 300 -2.71 -34.08 -56.34
N VAL A 301 -1.66 -34.51 -57.05
CA VAL A 301 -0.75 -33.62 -57.79
C VAL A 301 -0.96 -33.80 -59.30
N GLU A 302 -1.56 -32.83 -59.97
CA GLU A 302 -1.69 -32.78 -61.45
C GLU A 302 -0.40 -32.22 -62.06
N ILE A 303 0.20 -32.94 -63.02
CA ILE A 303 1.43 -32.53 -63.72
C ILE A 303 1.09 -32.29 -65.19
N GLY A 304 1.08 -31.02 -65.61
CA GLY A 304 1.06 -30.58 -67.02
C GLY A 304 2.49 -30.44 -67.59
N GLU A 305 2.61 -30.29 -68.91
CA GLU A 305 3.89 -30.30 -69.67
C GLU A 305 4.86 -29.13 -69.40
N GLU A 306 4.63 -28.30 -68.39
CA GLU A 306 5.58 -27.26 -67.97
C GLU A 306 6.10 -27.53 -66.56
N ALA A 307 7.41 -27.34 -66.40
CA ALA A 307 8.15 -27.61 -65.18
C ALA A 307 7.48 -26.98 -63.94
N VAL A 308 7.13 -27.82 -62.98
CA VAL A 308 6.58 -27.43 -61.69
C VAL A 308 7.70 -26.81 -60.84
N GLU A 309 7.80 -25.48 -60.88
CA GLU A 309 8.48 -24.71 -59.84
C GLU A 309 7.63 -24.73 -58.57
N VAL A 310 8.18 -25.31 -57.50
CA VAL A 310 7.55 -25.34 -56.18
C VAL A 310 7.64 -23.94 -55.57
N GLY A 311 6.54 -23.18 -55.64
CA GLY A 311 6.40 -21.89 -54.96
C GLY A 311 5.15 -21.12 -55.39
N ARG A 312 4.45 -20.48 -54.43
CA ARG A 312 3.30 -19.61 -54.71
C ARG A 312 3.78 -18.40 -55.53
N ARG A 313 3.29 -18.23 -56.76
CA ARG A 313 3.55 -17.02 -57.56
C ARG A 313 2.89 -15.82 -56.89
N VAL A 314 3.70 -14.86 -56.48
CA VAL A 314 3.27 -13.55 -55.98
C VAL A 314 2.93 -12.69 -57.20
N PRO A 315 1.69 -12.16 -57.34
CA PRO A 315 1.32 -11.31 -58.46
C PRO A 315 2.16 -10.03 -58.48
N PRO A 316 2.39 -9.42 -59.67
CA PRO A 316 3.25 -8.24 -59.81
C PRO A 316 2.78 -7.03 -59.00
N GLU A 317 1.48 -6.97 -58.66
CA GLU A 317 0.92 -5.95 -57.78
C GLU A 317 1.36 -6.12 -56.32
N GLU A 318 1.49 -7.36 -55.82
CA GLU A 318 2.01 -7.63 -54.46
C GLU A 318 3.51 -7.33 -54.39
N LEU A 319 4.27 -7.57 -55.48
CA LEU A 319 5.67 -7.17 -55.60
C LEU A 319 5.83 -5.64 -55.60
N ALA A 320 4.99 -4.92 -56.36
CA ALA A 320 5.00 -3.45 -56.37
C ALA A 320 4.61 -2.86 -54.99
N ALA A 321 3.68 -3.49 -54.28
CA ALA A 321 3.31 -3.08 -52.92
C ALA A 321 4.44 -3.33 -51.90
N LEU A 322 5.17 -4.45 -52.03
CA LEU A 322 6.33 -4.75 -51.18
C LEU A 322 7.52 -3.84 -51.51
N GLU A 323 7.73 -3.51 -52.78
CA GLU A 323 8.76 -2.54 -53.21
C GLU A 323 8.46 -1.13 -52.67
N GLY A 324 7.20 -0.69 -52.71
CA GLY A 324 6.79 0.59 -52.11
C GLY A 324 6.91 0.64 -50.58
N ILE A 325 6.72 -0.49 -49.88
CA ILE A 325 6.94 -0.57 -48.42
C ILE A 325 8.43 -0.56 -48.08
N VAL A 326 9.28 -1.21 -48.89
CA VAL A 326 10.74 -1.19 -48.72
C VAL A 326 11.31 0.19 -49.02
N GLU A 327 10.80 0.89 -50.03
CA GLU A 327 11.14 2.28 -50.35
C GLU A 327 10.69 3.24 -49.22
N GLY A 328 9.52 2.99 -48.62
CA GLY A 328 9.02 3.71 -47.44
C GLY A 328 9.78 3.43 -46.13
N MET A 329 10.46 2.27 -46.01
CA MET A 329 11.28 1.90 -44.85
C MET A 329 12.77 2.27 -45.02
N GLY A 330 13.23 2.56 -46.23
CA GLY A 330 14.61 2.94 -46.55
C GLY A 330 14.95 4.42 -46.40
N GLY A 331 13.95 5.27 -46.11
CA GLY A 331 14.09 6.74 -46.14
C GLY A 331 14.18 7.46 -44.79
N ASN A 332 14.58 6.80 -43.69
CA ASN A 332 14.63 7.48 -42.37
C ASN A 332 15.85 7.15 -41.50
N VAL A 333 17.03 7.09 -42.13
CA VAL A 333 18.32 7.09 -41.43
C VAL A 333 19.27 8.03 -42.16
N GLU A 334 19.19 9.34 -41.88
CA GLU A 334 20.29 10.32 -41.81
C GLU A 334 19.75 11.74 -41.95
N ARG A 335 19.61 12.44 -40.81
CA ARG A 335 19.93 13.86 -40.55
C ARG A 335 19.13 14.35 -39.33
N ASP A 336 19.70 14.08 -38.16
CA ASP A 336 19.53 14.96 -37.00
C ASP A 336 20.87 14.98 -36.25
N ARG A 337 21.83 15.68 -36.87
CA ARG A 337 23.05 16.18 -36.24
C ARG A 337 23.35 17.55 -36.81
N MET A 338 23.36 18.50 -35.89
CA MET A 338 23.92 19.86 -35.98
C MET A 338 23.17 20.83 -36.90
N GLU A 339 22.52 21.82 -36.28
CA GLU A 339 22.85 23.23 -36.49
C GLU A 339 22.26 24.08 -35.34
N GLU A 340 23.13 24.96 -34.83
CA GLU A 340 22.97 26.22 -34.08
C GLU A 340 21.78 26.48 -33.14
#